data_AF-A0A553Q2D8-F1
#
_entry.id   AF-A0A553Q2D8-F1
#
_cell.length_a   1.000
_cell.length_b   1.000
_cell.length_c   1.000
_cell.angle_alpha   90.00
_cell.angle_beta   90.00
_cell.angle_gamma   90.00
#
_symmetry.space_group_name_H-M   'P 1'
#
loop_
_entity.id
_entity.type
_entity.pdbx_description
1 polymer ?
#
loop_
_entity_poly.entity_id
_entity_poly.type
_entity_poly.pdbx_seq_one_letter_code
_entity_poly.pdbx_strand_id
1 'polypeptide(L)' 'MAGSVVAVGLTLAAAGFAGRYALRAFKHMEPQVKQALEASKNSFAIGYYKGGFEPKMNRREASLILGVR' A
#
# COMPACT_ATOMS: atom_id res chain seq x y z
N MET A 1 4.64 25.85 -33.77
CA MET A 1 5.24 25.70 -32.42
C MET A 1 4.39 26.30 -31.30
N ALA A 2 3.56 27.33 -31.52
CA ALA A 2 2.69 27.88 -30.46
C ALA A 2 1.53 26.94 -30.02
N GLY A 3 0.88 26.26 -30.97
CA GLY A 3 -0.25 25.37 -30.67
C GLY A 3 0.09 24.17 -29.78
N SER A 4 1.31 23.64 -29.88
CA SER A 4 1.78 22.54 -29.02
C SER A 4 1.98 23.00 -27.58
N VAL A 5 2.44 24.24 -27.36
CA VAL A 5 2.61 24.81 -26.01
C VAL A 5 1.24 25.03 -25.35
N VAL A 6 0.26 25.50 -26.11
CA VAL A 6 -1.12 25.68 -25.62
C VAL A 6 -1.77 24.34 -25.29
N ALA A 7 -1.60 23.33 -26.15
CA ALA A 7 -2.12 21.99 -25.90
C ALA A 7 -1.51 21.36 -24.64
N VAL A 8 -0.18 21.48 -24.47
CA VAL A 8 0.53 20.98 -23.27
C VAL A 8 0.08 21.73 -22.02
N GLY A 9 -0.13 23.05 -22.10
CA GLY A 9 -0.65 23.83 -20.98
C GLY A 9 -2.06 23.40 -20.56
N LEU A 10 -2.95 23.15 -21.53
CA LEU A 10 -4.31 22.69 -21.28
C LEU A 10 -4.35 21.28 -20.68
N THR A 11 -3.50 20.36 -21.14
CA THR A 11 -3.46 19.00 -20.58
C THR A 11 -2.91 18.99 -19.16
N LEU A 12 -1.88 19.79 -18.86
CA LEU A 12 -1.37 19.95 -17.50
C LEU A 12 -2.43 20.53 -16.57
N ALA A 13 -3.15 21.56 -17.02
CA ALA A 13 -4.23 22.18 -16.25
C ALA A 13 -5.36 21.17 -15.96
N ALA A 14 -5.80 20.43 -16.98
CA ALA A 14 -6.83 19.40 -16.84
C ALA A 14 -6.39 18.27 -15.88
N ALA A 15 -5.17 17.77 -16.02
CA ALA A 15 -4.62 16.74 -15.14
C ALA A 15 -4.52 17.21 -13.68
N GLY A 16 -4.08 18.46 -13.45
CA GLY A 16 -4.00 19.06 -12.12
C GLY A 16 -5.37 19.22 -11.45
N PHE A 17 -6.37 19.68 -12.20
CA PHE A 17 -7.74 19.81 -11.68
C PHE A 17 -8.39 18.46 -11.39
N ALA A 18 -8.27 17.50 -12.32
CA ALA A 18 -8.77 16.15 -12.12
C ALA A 18 -8.10 15.46 -10.93
N GLY A 19 -6.77 15.59 -10.81
CA GLY A 19 -6.01 15.06 -9.68
C GLY A 19 -6.44 15.67 -8.34
N ARG A 20 -6.66 16.99 -8.28
CA ARG A 20 -7.15 17.65 -7.06
C ARG A 20 -8.54 17.17 -6.65
N TYR A 21 -9.40 16.88 -7.63
CA TYR A 21 -10.75 16.36 -7.36
C TYR A 21 -10.71 14.90 -6.88
N ALA A 22 -9.89 14.07 -7.53
CA ALA A 22 -9.66 12.69 -7.11
C ALA A 22 -9.14 12.64 -5.66
N LEU A 23 -8.12 13.43 -5.33
CA LEU A 23 -7.58 13.51 -3.97
C LEU A 23 -8.61 14.01 -2.94
N ARG A 24 -9.51 14.93 -3.31
CA ARG A 24 -10.60 15.37 -2.44
C ARG A 24 -11.64 14.27 -2.20
N ALA A 25 -11.99 13.50 -3.24
CA ALA A 25 -12.88 12.35 -3.11
C ALA A 25 -12.26 11.26 -2.24
N PHE A 26 -10.97 10.95 -2.44
CA PHE A 26 -10.23 10.02 -1.59
C PHE A 26 -10.13 10.49 -0.14
N LYS A 27 -10.03 11.80 0.13
CA LYS A 27 -10.06 12.34 1.50
C LYS A 27 -11.38 12.07 2.23
N HIS A 28 -12.51 12.06 1.52
CA HIS A 28 -13.81 11.73 2.12
C HIS A 28 -13.97 10.22 2.34
N MET A 29 -13.18 9.40 1.64
CA MET A 29 -13.10 7.94 1.78
C MET A 29 -11.91 7.50 2.65
N GLU A 30 -11.28 8.41 3.39
CA GLU A 30 -10.11 8.15 4.23
C GLU A 30 -10.20 6.89 5.10
N PRO A 31 -11.31 6.59 5.81
CA PRO A 31 -11.36 5.38 6.65
C PRO A 31 -11.29 4.08 5.84
N GLN A 32 -11.94 4.03 4.67
CA GLN A 32 -11.92 2.86 3.79
C GLN A 32 -10.58 2.72 3.05
N VAL A 33 -9.99 3.84 2.62
CA VAL A 33 -8.67 3.84 2.00
C VAL A 33 -7.60 3.45 3.01
N LYS A 34 -7.65 3.94 4.25
CA LYS A 34 -6.75 3.52 5.33
C LYS A 34 -6.90 2.02 5.62
N GLN A 35 -8.13 1.50 5.70
CA GLN A 35 -8.35 0.06 5.87
C GLN A 35 -7.82 -0.76 4.69
N ALA A 36 -8.03 -0.32 3.45
CA ALA A 36 -7.51 -1.00 2.27
C ALA A 36 -5.98 -0.93 2.20
N LEU A 37 -5.38 0.19 2.61
CA LEU A 37 -3.94 0.37 2.66
C LEU A 37 -3.30 -0.43 3.82
N GLU A 38 -3.98 -0.53 4.96
CA GLU A 38 -3.59 -1.39 6.09
C GLU A 38 -3.74 -2.87 5.74
N ALA A 39 -4.82 -3.26 5.08
CA ALA A 39 -5.01 -4.62 4.56
C ALA A 39 -3.93 -4.97 3.53
N SER A 40 -3.58 -4.02 2.64
CA SER A 40 -2.49 -4.16 1.68
C SER A 40 -1.12 -4.22 2.39
N LYS A 41 -0.83 -3.32 3.35
CA LYS A 41 0.38 -3.38 4.17
C LYS A 41 0.49 -4.68 4.95
N ASN A 42 -0.60 -5.23 5.48
CA ASN A 42 -0.60 -6.53 6.15
C ASN A 42 -0.45 -7.70 5.16
N SER A 43 -0.86 -7.52 3.90
CA SER A 43 -0.65 -8.51 2.83
C SER A 43 0.79 -8.52 2.30
N PHE A 44 1.48 -7.37 2.34
CA PHE A 44 2.89 -7.23 1.96
C PHE A 44 3.87 -7.31 3.14
N ALA A 45 3.38 -7.17 4.37
CA ALA A 45 4.15 -7.50 5.55
C ALA A 45 4.21 -9.02 5.62
N ILE A 46 5.31 -9.58 5.14
CA ILE A 46 5.80 -10.88 5.57
C ILE A 46 6.08 -10.71 7.08
N GLY A 47 5.01 -10.79 7.87
CA GLY A 47 5.07 -10.55 9.30
C GLY A 47 5.94 -11.63 9.91
N TYR A 48 7.03 -11.22 10.54
CA TYR A 48 7.76 -12.08 11.46
C TYR A 48 6.77 -12.75 12.42
N TYR A 49 7.00 -14.01 12.77
CA TYR A 49 6.20 -14.70 13.76
C TYR A 49 6.24 -13.90 15.07
N LYS A 50 5.09 -13.38 15.49
CA LYS A 50 4.99 -12.56 16.71
C LYS A 50 5.09 -13.47 17.94
N GLY A 51 5.92 -13.09 18.90
CA GLY A 51 6.15 -13.85 20.15
C GLY A 51 7.61 -14.23 20.34
N GLY A 52 7.90 -14.93 21.43
CA GLY A 52 9.19 -15.60 21.64
C GLY A 52 9.13 -17.08 21.24
N PHE A 53 10.21 -17.81 21.47
CA PHE A 53 10.20 -19.26 21.34
C PHE A 53 9.30 -19.91 22.40
N GLU A 54 8.70 -21.05 22.06
CA GLU A 54 8.00 -21.86 23.05
C GLU A 54 8.99 -22.37 24.12
N PRO A 55 8.57 -22.51 25.39
CA PRO A 55 9.44 -23.04 26.45
C PRO A 55 9.99 -24.44 26.17
N LYS A 56 9.33 -25.20 25.29
CA LYS A 56 9.73 -26.53 24.86
C LYS A 56 9.62 -26.61 23.33
N MET A 57 10.74 -26.89 22.66
CA MET A 57 10.81 -26.96 21.20
C MET A 57 9.76 -27.94 20.64
N ASN A 58 8.84 -27.42 19.82
CA ASN A 58 7.86 -28.23 19.10
C ASN A 58 8.29 -28.47 17.64
N ARG A 59 7.66 -29.44 16.95
CA ARG A 59 8.01 -29.78 15.55
C ARG A 59 7.81 -28.62 14.58
N ARG A 60 6.82 -27.76 14.84
CA ARG A 60 6.50 -26.59 14.01
C ARG A 60 7.52 -25.47 14.20
N GLU A 61 8.00 -25.25 15.41
CA GLU A 61 9.02 -24.28 15.72
C GLU A 61 10.37 -24.73 15.16
N ALA A 62 10.70 -26.02 15.29
CA ALA A 62 11.88 -26.60 14.66
C ALA A 62 11.85 -26.45 13.13
N SER A 63 10.71 -26.69 12.47
CA SER A 63 10.60 -26.47 11.02
C SER A 63 10.76 -25.00 10.62
N LEU A 64 10.21 -24.08 11.42
CA LEU A 64 10.37 -22.64 11.19
C LEU A 64 11.81 -22.15 11.39
N ILE A 65 12.54 -22.70 12.38
CA ILE A 65 13.95 -22.35 12.64
C ILE A 65 14.87 -22.92 11.57
N LEU A 66 14.68 -24.19 11.20
CA LEU A 66 15.53 -24.90 10.24
C LEU A 66 15.18 -24.59 8.78
N GLY A 67 14.02 -23.97 8.52
CA GLY A 67 13.52 -23.70 7.17
C GLY A 67 13.13 -24.97 6.41
N VAL A 68 12.89 -26.08 7.12
CA VAL A 68 12.55 -27.38 6.54
C VAL A 68 11.05 -27.61 6.72
N ARG A 69 10.31 -27.71 5.62
CA ARG A 69 8.84 -27.83 5.61
C ARG A 69 8.36 -29.24 5.91
#